data_AF-A0A935BT52-F1
#
_entry.id   AF-A0A935BT52-F1
#
_cell.length_a   1.000
_cell.length_b   1.000
_cell.length_c   1.000
_cell.angle_alpha   90.00
_cell.angle_beta   90.00
_cell.angle_gamma   90.00
#
_symmetry.space_group_name_H-M   'P 1'
#
loop_
_entity.id
_entity.type
_entity.pdbx_description
1 polymer ?
#
loop_
_entity_poly.entity_id
_entity_poly.type
_entity_poly.pdbx_seq_one_letter_code
_entity_poly.pdbx_strand_id
1 'polypeptide(L)'
;MRLSNHLRLSWAATSEAVNACDVLVFEALAQRLPKITRAIQEHPDEFTGGGFRDAYSGFAFDWGAWLGDEQRQERWRRHLPEEGTVDRQLAGEACSFLFPYANKSQNDEKTAHWRIADTNHLARLLQGCGLEGVPDAGQYVALFDNPARLLSELAWMDAAGWKNWLGHARHYLPNELAQPSELLDALAHFAAKLFDGGFADSDISHSFSRLFLEILFLQPVEMRLALLQRLISQVSCSFSEDAVFYSAWPHGLLAIRKHHEYMRNEGPLLPDKDQALVAIDSWKARASALSDQGLLVKEPELHSILYRWTQLGVNRVYPPVWNAVARLCADQEGLGRFMSVFSGQRSREPGNFSIVWDVDELLERIQLHPGMEQAYASFIADLTSEPVRSHLQQLKSCDEEGQQS
;
A
#
# COMPACT_ATOMS: atom_id res chain seq x y z
N MET A 1 -7.35 -11.29 36.50
CA MET A 1 -7.22 -10.52 35.23
C MET A 1 -6.49 -9.19 35.40
N ARG A 2 -6.97 -8.22 36.21
CA ARG A 2 -6.33 -6.89 36.39
C ARG A 2 -4.81 -6.92 36.69
N LEU A 3 -4.36 -7.79 37.61
CA LEU A 3 -2.94 -7.91 37.97
C LEU A 3 -2.07 -8.50 36.84
N SER A 4 -2.63 -9.42 36.04
CA SER A 4 -1.93 -10.03 34.89
C SER A 4 -1.83 -9.05 33.72
N ASN A 5 -2.81 -8.17 33.54
CA ASN A 5 -2.77 -7.13 32.51
C ASN A 5 -1.76 -6.04 32.91
N HIS A 6 -1.75 -5.61 34.18
CA HIS A 6 -0.73 -4.68 34.70
C HIS A 6 0.70 -5.23 34.57
N LEU A 7 0.94 -6.53 34.86
CA LEU A 7 2.26 -7.15 34.74
C LEU A 7 2.75 -7.29 33.29
N ARG A 8 1.83 -7.54 32.33
CA ARG A 8 2.17 -7.66 30.91
C ARG A 8 2.36 -6.30 30.23
N LEU A 9 1.61 -5.29 30.65
CA LEU A 9 1.81 -3.90 30.25
C LEU A 9 3.14 -3.33 30.76
N SER A 10 3.50 -3.67 32.01
CA SER A 10 4.81 -3.34 32.57
C SER A 10 5.96 -4.02 31.79
N TRP A 11 5.74 -5.23 31.24
CA TRP A 11 6.71 -5.95 30.40
C TRP A 11 6.97 -5.27 29.04
N ALA A 12 5.94 -4.74 28.38
CA ALA A 12 6.09 -3.98 27.14
C ALA A 12 6.88 -2.67 27.36
N ALA A 13 6.75 -2.06 28.55
CA ALA A 13 7.51 -0.87 28.93
C ALA A 13 8.97 -1.20 29.33
N THR A 14 9.23 -2.35 29.97
CA THR A 14 10.59 -2.74 30.42
C THR A 14 11.42 -3.45 29.37
N SER A 15 10.81 -3.97 28.30
CA SER A 15 11.51 -4.55 27.14
C SER A 15 11.97 -3.53 26.11
N GLU A 16 11.87 -2.22 26.43
CA GLU A 16 12.05 -1.13 25.47
C GLU A 16 11.22 -1.42 24.21
N ALA A 17 9.90 -1.59 24.33
CA ALA A 17 9.04 -1.78 23.15
C ALA A 17 8.07 -0.59 22.96
N VAL A 18 7.74 0.12 24.04
CA VAL A 18 6.78 1.24 24.09
C VAL A 18 7.11 2.19 25.25
N ASN A 19 6.81 3.49 25.11
CA ASN A 19 6.98 4.50 26.13
C ASN A 19 6.06 4.25 27.34
N ALA A 20 6.63 4.18 28.55
CA ALA A 20 5.90 3.88 29.78
C ALA A 20 4.76 4.89 30.10
N CYS A 21 4.92 6.17 29.77
CA CYS A 21 3.88 7.17 29.96
C CYS A 21 2.68 6.92 29.05
N ASP A 22 2.92 6.50 27.80
CA ASP A 22 1.84 6.14 26.88
C ASP A 22 1.10 4.90 27.36
N VAL A 23 1.82 3.91 27.91
CA VAL A 23 1.19 2.70 28.50
C VAL A 23 0.28 3.07 29.67
N LEU A 24 0.73 3.94 30.58
CA LEU A 24 -0.07 4.36 31.74
C LEU A 24 -1.34 5.12 31.33
N VAL A 25 -1.22 6.04 30.35
CA VAL A 25 -2.36 6.81 29.86
C VAL A 25 -3.33 5.92 29.08
N PHE A 26 -2.83 5.00 28.24
CA PHE A 26 -3.65 4.03 27.52
C PHE A 26 -4.40 3.10 28.48
N GLU A 27 -3.74 2.62 29.54
CA GLU A 27 -4.39 1.79 30.55
C GLU A 27 -5.48 2.54 31.31
N ALA A 28 -5.22 3.78 31.74
CA ALA A 28 -6.22 4.62 32.40
C ALA A 28 -7.43 4.86 31.48
N LEU A 29 -7.19 5.08 30.18
CA LEU A 29 -8.23 5.21 29.17
C LEU A 29 -9.03 3.91 29.00
N ALA A 30 -8.37 2.76 28.95
CA ALA A 30 -9.02 1.45 28.81
C ALA A 30 -9.89 1.07 30.01
N GLN A 31 -9.47 1.41 31.22
CA GLN A 31 -10.25 1.14 32.43
C GLN A 31 -11.49 2.03 32.55
N ARG A 32 -11.40 3.30 32.12
CA ARG A 32 -12.47 4.28 32.26
C ARG A 32 -13.41 4.32 31.05
N LEU A 33 -12.88 4.18 29.84
CA LEU A 33 -13.57 4.39 28.56
C LEU A 33 -13.29 3.23 27.58
N PRO A 34 -13.80 2.02 27.85
CA PRO A 34 -13.48 0.82 27.06
C PRO A 34 -13.92 0.92 25.59
N LYS A 35 -14.96 1.70 25.28
CA LYS A 35 -15.43 1.92 23.90
C LYS A 35 -14.38 2.64 23.04
N ILE A 36 -13.62 3.58 23.62
CA ILE A 36 -12.56 4.29 22.89
C ILE A 36 -11.39 3.36 22.64
N THR A 37 -11.05 2.53 23.62
CA THR A 37 -9.99 1.53 23.45
C THR A 37 -10.34 0.52 22.35
N ARG A 38 -11.61 0.10 22.29
CA ARG A 38 -12.12 -0.73 21.20
C ARG A 38 -12.02 -0.01 19.85
N ALA A 39 -12.38 1.27 19.79
CA ALA A 39 -12.23 2.07 18.58
C ALA A 39 -10.77 2.22 18.13
N ILE A 40 -9.80 2.38 19.06
CA ILE A 40 -8.37 2.40 18.74
C ILE A 40 -7.90 1.06 18.15
N GLN A 41 -8.50 -0.06 18.56
CA GLN A 41 -8.19 -1.39 18.04
C GLN A 41 -8.79 -1.64 16.66
N GLU A 42 -10.07 -1.28 16.49
CA GLU A 42 -10.84 -1.53 15.28
C GLU A 42 -10.49 -0.53 14.17
N HIS A 43 -10.09 0.69 14.53
CA HIS A 43 -9.80 1.81 13.63
C HIS A 43 -8.51 2.55 14.01
N PRO A 44 -7.38 1.85 14.16
CA PRO A 44 -6.09 2.44 14.55
C PRO A 44 -5.70 3.61 13.63
N ASP A 45 -6.06 3.52 12.35
CA ASP A 45 -5.80 4.50 11.31
C ASP A 45 -6.34 5.88 11.60
N GLU A 46 -7.47 5.94 12.28
CA GLU A 46 -8.15 7.18 12.57
C GLU A 46 -7.50 7.93 13.74
N PHE A 47 -6.75 7.22 14.59
CA PHE A 47 -6.06 7.76 15.76
C PHE A 47 -4.61 8.10 15.45
N THR A 48 -3.84 7.20 14.82
CA THR A 48 -2.42 7.44 14.51
C THR A 48 -2.21 8.31 13.27
N GLY A 49 -3.28 8.74 12.59
CA GLY A 49 -3.22 9.43 11.29
C GLY A 49 -2.81 8.51 10.15
N GLY A 50 -2.71 7.22 10.44
CA GLY A 50 -2.42 6.17 9.50
C GLY A 50 -2.61 4.78 10.12
N GLY A 51 -3.22 3.83 9.41
CA GLY A 51 -3.51 2.49 9.98
C GLY A 51 -2.31 1.69 10.42
N PHE A 52 -2.57 0.48 10.96
CA PHE A 52 -1.62 -0.65 10.82
C PHE A 52 -1.12 -0.78 9.36
N ARG A 53 -1.89 -0.24 8.41
CA ARG A 53 -1.57 -0.06 6.98
C ARG A 53 -0.63 1.12 6.63
N ASP A 54 -0.46 2.15 7.47
CA ASP A 54 0.10 3.45 7.01
C ASP A 54 1.37 3.96 7.70
N ALA A 55 1.97 3.26 8.68
CA ALA A 55 3.31 3.67 9.16
C ALA A 55 4.37 3.73 8.05
N TYR A 56 4.05 3.17 6.87
CA TYR A 56 4.79 3.30 5.63
C TYR A 56 3.88 3.46 4.38
N SER A 57 2.70 4.09 4.48
CA SER A 57 1.81 4.30 3.31
C SER A 57 2.26 5.36 2.32
N GLY A 58 3.54 5.72 2.28
CA GLY A 58 4.03 6.68 1.30
C GLY A 58 3.81 6.30 -0.17
N PHE A 59 3.42 5.04 -0.48
CA PHE A 59 3.55 4.49 -1.84
C PHE A 59 2.53 3.43 -2.27
N ALA A 60 1.38 3.27 -1.61
CA ALA A 60 0.22 2.91 -2.43
C ALA A 60 0.00 4.14 -3.32
N PHE A 61 0.12 4.02 -4.65
CA PHE A 61 -0.28 5.10 -5.55
C PHE A 61 -1.82 5.12 -5.51
N ASP A 62 -2.36 5.54 -4.36
CA ASP A 62 -3.77 5.74 -4.18
C ASP A 62 -4.10 6.99 -4.99
N TRP A 63 -4.53 6.75 -6.23
CA TRP A 63 -5.09 7.76 -7.11
C TRP A 63 -6.16 8.60 -6.39
N GLY A 64 -6.84 8.03 -5.38
CA GLY A 64 -7.77 8.73 -4.50
C GLY A 64 -7.10 9.63 -3.46
N ALA A 65 -5.99 9.21 -2.82
CA ALA A 65 -5.26 10.02 -1.84
C ALA A 65 -4.46 11.18 -2.48
N TRP A 66 -3.96 10.99 -3.71
CA TRP A 66 -3.34 12.08 -4.49
C TRP A 66 -4.36 13.19 -4.84
N LEU A 67 -5.66 12.88 -4.79
CA LEU A 67 -6.76 13.80 -5.05
C LEU A 67 -7.35 14.45 -3.77
N GLY A 68 -6.62 14.42 -2.64
CA GLY A 68 -6.86 15.27 -1.48
C GLY A 68 -7.93 14.75 -0.50
N ASP A 69 -7.49 14.20 0.63
CA ASP A 69 -8.34 13.85 1.78
C ASP A 69 -7.99 14.74 2.97
N GLU A 70 -8.43 16.00 2.91
CA GLU A 70 -8.17 17.04 3.91
C GLU A 70 -8.84 16.75 5.27
N GLN A 71 -9.71 15.74 5.38
CA GLN A 71 -10.44 15.40 6.61
C GLN A 71 -9.80 14.25 7.42
N ARG A 72 -8.65 13.73 6.99
CA ARG A 72 -7.99 12.59 7.65
C ARG A 72 -7.64 12.84 9.13
N GLN A 73 -7.32 14.09 9.49
CA GLN A 73 -6.82 14.45 10.82
C GLN A 73 -7.89 14.49 11.93
N GLU A 74 -9.18 14.50 11.58
CA GLU A 74 -10.27 14.66 12.55
C GLU A 74 -11.10 13.38 12.78
N ARG A 75 -10.78 12.28 12.11
CA ARG A 75 -11.60 11.05 12.12
C ARG A 75 -11.78 10.44 13.50
N TRP A 76 -10.75 10.37 14.33
CA TRP A 76 -10.87 9.80 15.67
C TRP A 76 -11.87 10.53 16.57
N ARG A 77 -12.17 11.82 16.32
CA ARG A 77 -13.11 12.60 17.14
C ARG A 77 -14.52 12.01 17.12
N ARG A 78 -14.88 11.24 16.08
CA ARG A 78 -16.18 10.55 15.97
C ARG A 78 -16.37 9.45 17.01
N HIS A 79 -15.28 8.94 17.58
CA HIS A 79 -15.30 7.90 18.61
C HIS A 79 -15.39 8.45 20.03
N LEU A 80 -15.39 9.78 20.18
CA LEU A 80 -15.47 10.42 21.49
C LEU A 80 -16.88 10.34 22.09
N PRO A 81 -17.01 10.29 23.43
CA PRO A 81 -18.28 10.38 24.13
C PRO A 81 -19.07 11.64 23.78
N GLU A 82 -20.36 11.68 24.12
CA GLU A 82 -21.28 12.80 23.83
C GLU A 82 -20.76 14.17 24.31
N GLU A 83 -21.15 15.23 23.59
CA GLU A 83 -20.74 16.61 23.89
C GLU A 83 -21.18 17.08 25.28
N GLY A 84 -20.33 17.88 25.93
CA GLY A 84 -20.59 18.41 27.27
C GLY A 84 -20.28 17.46 28.44
N THR A 85 -19.81 16.23 28.16
CA THR A 85 -19.42 15.28 29.22
C THR A 85 -17.97 15.47 29.69
N VAL A 86 -17.73 15.28 30.98
CA VAL A 86 -16.36 15.26 31.56
C VAL A 86 -15.51 14.15 30.91
N ASP A 87 -16.14 13.02 30.58
CA ASP A 87 -15.47 11.90 29.92
C ASP A 87 -15.06 12.23 28.48
N ARG A 88 -15.79 13.08 27.74
CA ARG A 88 -15.35 13.57 26.42
C ARG A 88 -14.10 14.43 26.53
N GLN A 89 -14.05 15.32 27.52
CA GLN A 89 -12.86 16.17 27.73
C GLN A 89 -11.63 15.31 28.06
N LEU A 90 -11.76 14.39 29.01
CA LEU A 90 -10.69 13.47 29.40
C LEU A 90 -10.26 12.56 28.23
N ALA A 91 -11.20 12.05 27.46
CA ALA A 91 -10.92 11.27 26.26
C ALA A 91 -10.18 12.06 25.19
N GLY A 92 -10.61 13.30 24.96
CA GLY A 92 -9.99 14.22 24.00
C GLY A 92 -8.56 14.56 24.40
N GLU A 93 -8.31 14.86 25.68
CA GLU A 93 -6.99 15.12 26.23
C GLU A 93 -6.08 13.89 26.16
N ALA A 94 -6.59 12.71 26.55
CA ALA A 94 -5.85 11.45 26.50
C ALA A 94 -5.49 11.05 25.06
N CYS A 95 -6.44 11.12 24.12
CA CYS A 95 -6.17 10.82 22.71
C CYS A 95 -5.22 11.84 22.09
N SER A 96 -5.34 13.13 22.43
CA SER A 96 -4.41 14.17 21.96
C SER A 96 -2.99 13.97 22.50
N PHE A 97 -2.87 13.46 23.73
CA PHE A 97 -1.58 13.12 24.34
C PHE A 97 -0.94 11.89 23.70
N LEU A 98 -1.73 10.82 23.51
CA LEU A 98 -1.28 9.54 22.95
C LEU A 98 -0.98 9.62 21.45
N PHE A 99 -1.74 10.44 20.72
CA PHE A 99 -1.70 10.57 19.27
C PHE A 99 -1.56 12.04 18.84
N PRO A 100 -0.39 12.67 19.10
CA PRO A 100 -0.18 14.11 18.82
C PRO A 100 -0.27 14.47 17.32
N TYR A 101 -0.15 13.49 16.42
CA TYR A 101 -0.37 13.65 14.97
C TYR A 101 -1.77 14.18 14.63
N ALA A 102 -2.75 14.02 15.51
CA ALA A 102 -4.11 14.53 15.35
C ALA A 102 -4.23 16.08 15.42
N ASN A 103 -3.20 16.79 15.90
CA ASN A 103 -3.34 18.22 16.26
C ASN A 103 -2.20 19.16 15.79
N LYS A 104 -1.16 18.72 15.06
CA LYS A 104 -0.07 19.63 14.64
C LYS A 104 0.52 19.36 13.26
N SER A 105 0.83 20.43 12.53
CA SER A 105 1.66 20.46 11.33
C SER A 105 3.09 20.01 11.63
N GLN A 106 3.61 19.09 10.82
CA GLN A 106 4.97 18.56 10.88
C GLN A 106 6.01 19.69 10.96
N ASN A 107 6.76 19.78 12.06
CA ASN A 107 8.16 20.23 12.00
C ASN A 107 8.98 20.05 13.28
N ASP A 108 8.38 19.80 14.45
CA ASP A 108 9.18 19.70 15.67
C ASP A 108 9.41 18.26 16.11
N GLU A 109 10.67 17.86 15.96
CA GLU A 109 11.38 16.79 16.65
C GLU A 109 10.78 15.37 16.60
N LYS A 110 11.57 14.47 15.99
CA LYS A 110 11.51 13.01 16.17
C LYS A 110 11.86 12.59 17.62
N THR A 111 11.41 13.32 18.64
CA THR A 111 11.75 13.11 20.05
C THR A 111 10.69 12.30 20.77
N ALA A 112 10.69 11.00 20.50
CA ALA A 112 10.64 9.95 21.51
C ALA A 112 10.58 8.60 20.79
N HIS A 113 11.68 7.85 20.83
CA HIS A 113 11.89 6.59 20.10
C HIS A 113 10.90 5.44 20.40
N TRP A 114 9.80 5.68 21.13
CA TRP A 114 8.92 4.64 21.68
C TRP A 114 7.44 5.05 21.80
N ARG A 115 6.98 6.15 21.20
CA ARG A 115 5.58 6.59 21.37
C ARG A 115 4.58 5.61 20.74
N ILE A 116 3.41 5.38 21.36
CA ILE A 116 2.33 4.57 20.77
C ILE A 116 1.64 5.25 19.59
N ALA A 117 1.92 6.54 19.39
CA ALA A 117 1.59 7.25 18.17
C ALA A 117 2.23 6.59 16.93
N ASP A 118 3.35 5.88 17.12
CA ASP A 118 3.90 4.96 16.13
C ASP A 118 3.10 3.66 16.14
N THR A 119 2.60 3.30 14.97
CA THR A 119 1.77 2.13 14.73
C THR A 119 2.44 0.81 15.15
N ASN A 120 3.76 0.66 15.02
CA ASN A 120 4.48 -0.55 15.44
C ASN A 120 4.50 -0.68 16.96
N HIS A 121 4.64 0.45 17.67
CA HIS A 121 4.59 0.47 19.13
C HIS A 121 3.16 0.26 19.65
N LEU A 122 2.14 0.78 18.95
CA LEU A 122 0.75 0.47 19.26
C LEU A 122 0.46 -1.04 19.07
N ALA A 123 0.92 -1.65 17.99
CA ALA A 123 0.76 -3.09 17.74
C ALA A 123 1.42 -3.94 18.85
N ARG A 124 2.65 -3.59 19.24
CA ARG A 124 3.38 -4.25 20.35
C ARG A 124 2.71 -4.02 21.70
N LEU A 125 2.10 -2.85 21.93
CA LEU A 125 1.30 -2.61 23.13
C LEU A 125 0.07 -3.53 23.17
N LEU A 126 -0.69 -3.58 22.08
CA LEU A 126 -1.87 -4.43 21.97
C LEU A 126 -1.54 -5.93 22.12
N GLN A 127 -0.36 -6.36 21.63
CA GLN A 127 0.20 -7.70 21.88
C GLN A 127 0.40 -7.99 23.38
N GLY A 128 0.88 -7.01 24.16
CA GLY A 128 1.05 -7.15 25.61
C GLY A 128 -0.27 -7.13 26.41
N CYS A 129 -1.32 -6.53 25.85
CA CYS A 129 -2.58 -6.32 26.56
C CYS A 129 -3.51 -7.55 26.64
N GLY A 130 -3.32 -8.57 25.79
CA GLY A 130 -4.17 -9.77 25.78
C GLY A 130 -5.66 -9.47 25.57
N LEU A 131 -5.97 -8.47 24.75
CA LEU A 131 -7.35 -8.08 24.41
C LEU A 131 -7.91 -9.06 23.37
N GLU A 132 -9.14 -9.52 23.56
CA GLU A 132 -9.83 -10.44 22.64
C GLU A 132 -9.86 -9.84 21.21
N GLY A 133 -9.45 -10.62 20.21
CA GLY A 133 -9.45 -10.21 18.80
C GLY A 133 -8.08 -9.91 18.19
N VAL A 134 -7.01 -9.81 18.99
CA VAL A 134 -5.63 -9.72 18.47
C VAL A 134 -5.06 -11.14 18.28
N PRO A 135 -4.59 -11.51 17.08
CA PRO A 135 -4.02 -12.84 16.87
C PRO A 135 -2.75 -13.05 17.71
N ASP A 136 -2.54 -14.28 18.17
CA ASP A 136 -1.32 -14.63 18.90
C ASP A 136 -0.10 -14.57 17.96
N ALA A 137 0.87 -13.71 18.28
CA ALA A 137 2.11 -13.58 17.53
C ALA A 137 2.88 -14.91 17.42
N GLY A 138 2.80 -15.76 18.45
CA GLY A 138 3.40 -17.09 18.42
C GLY A 138 2.80 -17.99 17.34
N GLN A 139 1.51 -17.81 17.02
CA GLN A 139 0.87 -18.51 15.91
C GLN A 139 1.41 -18.04 14.57
N TYR A 140 1.63 -16.73 14.37
CA TYR A 140 2.22 -16.21 13.14
C TYR A 140 3.64 -16.69 12.92
N VAL A 141 4.49 -16.62 13.94
CA VAL A 141 5.86 -17.14 13.86
C VAL A 141 5.86 -18.62 13.52
N ALA A 142 5.02 -19.42 14.20
CA ALA A 142 4.88 -20.84 13.90
C ALA A 142 4.36 -21.15 12.48
N LEU A 143 3.56 -20.24 11.89
CA LEU A 143 3.13 -20.35 10.49
C LEU A 143 4.23 -19.93 9.52
N PHE A 144 5.01 -18.89 9.83
CA PHE A 144 6.15 -18.48 9.00
C PHE A 144 7.26 -19.53 8.97
N ASP A 145 7.46 -20.26 10.06
CA ASP A 145 8.39 -21.38 10.14
C ASP A 145 7.85 -22.68 9.51
N ASN A 146 6.57 -22.69 9.08
CA ASN A 146 5.95 -23.85 8.43
C ASN A 146 5.08 -23.43 7.23
N PRO A 147 5.71 -23.17 6.06
CA PRO A 147 5.01 -22.70 4.86
C PRO A 147 3.85 -23.61 4.41
N ALA A 148 3.99 -24.92 4.58
CA ALA A 148 2.93 -25.88 4.22
C ALA A 148 1.69 -25.74 5.12
N ARG A 149 1.89 -25.53 6.42
CA ARG A 149 0.80 -25.24 7.35
C ARG A 149 0.17 -23.89 7.05
N LEU A 150 0.97 -22.86 6.78
CA LEU A 150 0.49 -21.54 6.39
C LEU A 150 -0.45 -21.62 5.17
N LEU A 151 -0.04 -22.31 4.10
CA LEU A 151 -0.90 -22.52 2.93
C LEU A 151 -2.23 -23.20 3.26
N SER A 152 -2.20 -24.17 4.17
CA SER A 152 -3.40 -24.88 4.59
C SER A 152 -4.34 -23.94 5.32
N GLU A 153 -3.84 -23.15 6.27
CA GLU A 153 -4.64 -22.17 7.02
C GLU A 153 -5.24 -21.10 6.09
N LEU A 154 -4.43 -20.53 5.20
CA LEU A 154 -4.88 -19.52 4.23
C LEU A 154 -5.99 -20.06 3.31
N ALA A 155 -5.94 -21.34 2.93
CA ALA A 155 -6.96 -21.95 2.08
C ALA A 155 -8.35 -22.09 2.73
N TRP A 156 -8.43 -22.06 4.06
CA TRP A 156 -9.70 -22.14 4.80
C TRP A 156 -10.31 -20.76 5.13
N MET A 157 -9.57 -19.68 4.89
CA MET A 157 -10.02 -18.32 5.14
C MET A 157 -10.82 -17.76 3.95
N ASP A 158 -11.73 -16.82 4.24
CA ASP A 158 -12.39 -16.00 3.22
C ASP A 158 -11.63 -14.68 2.99
N ALA A 159 -12.16 -13.81 2.13
CA ALA A 159 -11.52 -12.53 1.81
C ALA A 159 -11.33 -11.62 3.04
N ALA A 160 -12.29 -11.61 3.98
CA ALA A 160 -12.17 -10.84 5.21
C ALA A 160 -11.06 -11.44 6.11
N GLY A 161 -11.01 -12.77 6.21
CA GLY A 161 -9.96 -13.52 6.89
C GLY A 161 -8.57 -13.23 6.34
N TRP A 162 -8.39 -13.25 5.01
CA TRP A 162 -7.10 -12.92 4.38
C TRP A 162 -6.68 -11.48 4.65
N LYS A 163 -7.59 -10.51 4.51
CA LYS A 163 -7.30 -9.10 4.78
C LYS A 163 -6.85 -8.90 6.23
N ASN A 164 -7.56 -9.53 7.17
CA ASN A 164 -7.20 -9.50 8.57
C ASN A 164 -5.82 -10.15 8.81
N TRP A 165 -5.61 -11.36 8.28
CA TRP A 165 -4.35 -12.09 8.44
C TRP A 165 -3.17 -11.31 7.87
N LEU A 166 -3.27 -10.80 6.64
CA LEU A 166 -2.22 -10.03 5.97
C LEU A 166 -1.91 -8.72 6.71
N GLY A 167 -2.93 -8.05 7.26
CA GLY A 167 -2.75 -6.85 8.08
C GLY A 167 -1.88 -7.10 9.32
N HIS A 168 -1.92 -8.31 9.86
CA HIS A 168 -1.12 -8.72 11.00
C HIS A 168 0.22 -9.37 10.62
N ALA A 169 0.26 -10.12 9.51
CA ALA A 169 1.40 -10.92 9.08
C ALA A 169 2.71 -10.13 9.03
N ARG A 170 2.66 -8.91 8.48
CA ARG A 170 3.83 -8.03 8.42
C ARG A 170 4.39 -7.66 9.80
N HIS A 171 3.50 -7.39 10.76
CA HIS A 171 3.88 -6.95 12.10
C HIS A 171 4.47 -8.07 12.95
N TYR A 172 4.09 -9.31 12.64
CA TYR A 172 4.58 -10.51 13.31
C TYR A 172 5.66 -11.24 12.54
N LEU A 173 6.14 -10.67 11.42
CA LEU A 173 7.24 -11.23 10.67
C LEU A 173 8.50 -11.20 11.56
N PRO A 174 9.11 -12.36 11.88
CA PRO A 174 10.30 -12.38 12.71
C PRO A 174 11.48 -11.77 11.96
N ASN A 175 12.44 -11.20 12.71
CA ASN A 175 13.67 -10.65 12.14
C ASN A 175 14.57 -11.72 11.49
N GLU A 176 14.34 -12.99 11.84
CA GLU A 176 15.02 -14.14 11.26
C GLU A 176 13.98 -15.18 10.88
N LEU A 177 14.05 -15.67 9.65
CA LEU A 177 13.16 -16.71 9.12
C LEU A 177 13.94 -18.00 8.97
N ALA A 178 13.37 -19.12 9.43
CA ALA A 178 14.00 -20.43 9.25
C ALA A 178 14.06 -20.86 7.77
N GLN A 179 13.00 -20.58 7.01
CA GLN A 179 12.83 -21.03 5.63
C GLN A 179 12.28 -19.91 4.71
N PRO A 180 13.01 -18.80 4.54
CA PRO A 180 12.47 -17.62 3.88
C PRO A 180 12.14 -17.82 2.39
N SER A 181 12.97 -18.59 1.66
CA SER A 181 12.72 -18.87 0.25
C SER A 181 11.48 -19.74 0.04
N GLU A 182 11.26 -20.72 0.91
CA GLU A 182 10.07 -21.60 0.87
C GLU A 182 8.82 -20.84 1.30
N LEU A 183 8.93 -19.95 2.30
CA LEU A 183 7.85 -19.04 2.69
C LEU A 183 7.46 -18.11 1.54
N LEU A 184 8.44 -17.50 0.87
CA LEU A 184 8.21 -16.62 -0.27
C LEU A 184 7.48 -17.37 -1.40
N ASP A 185 7.93 -18.58 -1.74
CA ASP A 185 7.32 -19.40 -2.79
C ASP A 185 5.89 -19.86 -2.42
N ALA A 186 5.66 -20.21 -1.15
CA ALA A 186 4.34 -20.58 -0.66
C ALA A 186 3.36 -19.40 -0.76
N LEU A 187 3.76 -18.23 -0.26
CA LEU A 187 2.94 -17.02 -0.33
C LEU A 187 2.73 -16.57 -1.79
N ALA A 188 3.74 -16.67 -2.66
CA ALA A 188 3.63 -16.36 -4.08
C ALA A 188 2.64 -17.30 -4.80
N HIS A 189 2.73 -18.61 -4.53
CA HIS A 189 1.78 -19.60 -5.06
C HIS A 189 0.35 -19.32 -4.63
N PHE A 190 0.16 -18.92 -3.36
CA PHE A 190 -1.16 -18.55 -2.87
C PHE A 190 -1.68 -17.25 -3.51
N ALA A 191 -0.84 -16.22 -3.61
CA ALA A 191 -1.19 -14.95 -4.27
C ALA A 191 -1.56 -15.16 -5.75
N ALA A 192 -0.83 -16.01 -6.48
CA ALA A 192 -1.15 -16.38 -7.86
C ALA A 192 -2.54 -17.04 -7.96
N LYS A 193 -2.87 -17.96 -7.04
CA LYS A 193 -4.21 -18.56 -6.99
C LYS A 193 -5.31 -17.55 -6.71
N LEU A 194 -5.07 -16.57 -5.83
CA LEU A 194 -6.04 -15.51 -5.56
C LEU A 194 -6.30 -14.66 -6.80
N PHE A 195 -5.25 -14.34 -7.55
CA PHE A 195 -5.35 -13.63 -8.83
C PHE A 195 -6.16 -14.42 -9.85
N ASP A 196 -5.79 -15.68 -10.09
CA ASP A 196 -6.45 -16.54 -11.07
C ASP A 196 -7.92 -16.80 -10.72
N GLY A 197 -8.24 -16.89 -9.42
CA GLY A 197 -9.60 -17.05 -8.91
C GLY A 197 -10.44 -15.78 -8.90
N GLY A 198 -9.87 -14.60 -9.24
CA GLY A 198 -10.58 -13.32 -9.19
C GLY A 198 -10.89 -12.83 -7.78
N PHE A 199 -10.15 -13.30 -6.78
CA PHE A 199 -10.33 -12.94 -5.37
C PHE A 199 -9.37 -11.85 -4.89
N ALA A 200 -8.35 -11.53 -5.68
CA ALA A 200 -7.40 -10.48 -5.38
C ALA A 200 -8.04 -9.10 -5.61
N ASP A 201 -8.13 -8.30 -4.55
CA ASP A 201 -8.44 -6.87 -4.64
C ASP A 201 -7.21 -6.02 -4.30
N SER A 202 -7.38 -4.69 -4.39
CA SER A 202 -6.32 -3.72 -4.14
C SER A 202 -5.70 -3.91 -2.75
N ASP A 203 -6.53 -4.03 -1.71
CA ASP A 203 -6.10 -4.26 -0.33
C ASP A 203 -5.25 -5.52 -0.15
N ILE A 204 -5.70 -6.64 -0.71
CA ILE A 204 -5.02 -7.94 -0.62
C ILE A 204 -3.70 -7.85 -1.38
N SER A 205 -3.73 -7.35 -2.62
CA SER A 205 -2.54 -7.26 -3.46
C SER A 205 -1.46 -6.37 -2.86
N HIS A 206 -1.85 -5.22 -2.30
CA HIS A 206 -0.94 -4.32 -1.62
C HIS A 206 -0.29 -4.98 -0.39
N SER A 207 -1.11 -5.65 0.42
CA SER A 207 -0.61 -6.27 1.66
C SER A 207 0.35 -7.43 1.39
N PHE A 208 0.10 -8.22 0.35
CA PHE A 208 1.06 -9.22 -0.13
C PHE A 208 2.32 -8.57 -0.70
N SER A 209 2.20 -7.56 -1.56
CA SER A 209 3.33 -6.83 -2.15
C SER A 209 4.30 -6.30 -1.09
N ARG A 210 3.74 -5.76 0.01
CA ARG A 210 4.49 -5.34 1.20
C ARG A 210 5.12 -6.50 1.94
N LEU A 211 4.37 -7.57 2.21
CA LEU A 211 4.90 -8.74 2.91
C LEU A 211 6.08 -9.36 2.13
N PHE A 212 5.97 -9.46 0.81
CA PHE A 212 7.07 -9.92 -0.05
C PHE A 212 8.29 -9.02 0.03
N LEU A 213 8.09 -7.69 0.00
CA LEU A 213 9.19 -6.74 0.16
C LEU A 213 9.94 -6.96 1.49
N GLU A 214 9.22 -7.09 2.62
CA GLU A 214 9.86 -7.30 3.91
C GLU A 214 10.61 -8.64 3.96
N ILE A 215 10.01 -9.72 3.46
CA ILE A 215 10.66 -11.04 3.39
C ILE A 215 11.96 -10.95 2.56
N LEU A 216 11.94 -10.24 1.43
CA LEU A 216 13.13 -10.02 0.59
C LEU A 216 14.21 -9.22 1.33
N PHE A 217 13.86 -8.22 2.15
CA PHE A 217 14.83 -7.47 2.96
C PHE A 217 15.48 -8.32 4.05
N LEU A 218 14.77 -9.31 4.59
CA LEU A 218 15.34 -10.28 5.54
C LEU A 218 16.37 -11.24 4.90
N GLN A 219 16.49 -11.24 3.56
CA GLN A 219 17.43 -12.12 2.86
C GLN A 219 18.82 -11.51 2.78
N PRO A 220 19.87 -12.35 2.72
CA PRO A 220 21.19 -11.92 2.29
C PRO A 220 21.09 -11.19 0.95
N VAL A 221 21.81 -10.08 0.82
CA VAL A 221 21.78 -9.18 -0.36
C VAL A 221 21.92 -9.98 -1.66
N GLU A 222 22.74 -11.02 -1.62
CA GLU A 222 23.21 -11.76 -2.79
C GLU A 222 22.13 -12.71 -3.33
N MET A 223 21.11 -12.99 -2.53
CA MET A 223 19.94 -13.78 -2.91
C MET A 223 18.77 -12.93 -3.40
N ARG A 224 18.74 -11.63 -3.08
CA ARG A 224 17.55 -10.78 -3.27
C ARG A 224 17.12 -10.66 -4.72
N LEU A 225 18.07 -10.50 -5.66
CA LEU A 225 17.74 -10.41 -7.09
C LEU A 225 17.09 -11.71 -7.59
N ALA A 226 17.70 -12.85 -7.31
CA ALA A 226 17.20 -14.15 -7.77
C ALA A 226 15.79 -14.44 -7.22
N LEU A 227 15.56 -14.12 -5.94
CA LEU A 227 14.25 -14.27 -5.31
C LEU A 227 13.21 -13.29 -5.85
N LEU A 228 13.59 -12.04 -6.12
CA LEU A 228 12.72 -11.05 -6.73
C LEU A 228 12.31 -11.45 -8.16
N GLN A 229 13.25 -11.89 -8.99
CA GLN A 229 12.94 -12.37 -10.35
C GLN A 229 12.01 -13.58 -10.31
N ARG A 230 12.26 -14.50 -9.38
CA ARG A 230 11.39 -15.64 -9.16
C ARG A 230 9.97 -15.22 -8.75
N LEU A 231 9.83 -14.28 -7.81
CA LEU A 231 8.55 -13.70 -7.43
C LEU A 231 7.82 -13.10 -8.64
N ILE A 232 8.48 -12.20 -9.39
CA ILE A 232 7.91 -11.56 -10.59
C ILE A 232 7.38 -12.59 -11.60
N SER A 233 8.08 -13.70 -11.77
CA SER A 233 7.67 -14.76 -12.70
C SER A 233 6.44 -15.57 -12.24
N GLN A 234 6.18 -15.61 -10.93
CA GLN A 234 5.14 -16.45 -10.33
C GLN A 234 3.82 -15.70 -10.09
N VAL A 235 3.87 -14.41 -9.79
CA VAL A 235 2.68 -13.62 -9.40
C VAL A 235 2.24 -12.64 -10.50
N SER A 236 1.13 -11.93 -10.25
CA SER A 236 0.71 -10.79 -11.07
C SER A 236 1.62 -9.58 -10.82
N CYS A 237 1.51 -8.55 -11.66
CA CYS A 237 2.31 -7.34 -11.51
C CYS A 237 1.99 -6.60 -10.21
N SER A 238 0.73 -6.57 -9.76
CA SER A 238 0.33 -5.90 -8.50
C SER A 238 1.06 -6.46 -7.28
N PHE A 239 1.23 -7.78 -7.22
CA PHE A 239 1.85 -8.46 -6.08
C PHE A 239 3.36 -8.26 -5.99
N SER A 240 4.05 -7.94 -7.08
CA SER A 240 5.50 -7.73 -7.09
C SER A 240 5.91 -6.26 -7.17
N GLU A 241 4.93 -5.37 -7.26
CA GLU A 241 5.11 -3.97 -7.61
C GLU A 241 5.97 -3.19 -6.61
N ASP A 242 5.78 -3.40 -5.30
CA ASP A 242 6.55 -2.71 -4.28
C ASP A 242 8.00 -3.18 -4.28
N ALA A 243 8.25 -4.48 -4.42
CA ALA A 243 9.61 -5.00 -4.49
C ALA A 243 10.40 -4.41 -5.67
N VAL A 244 9.77 -4.27 -6.84
CA VAL A 244 10.38 -3.65 -8.02
C VAL A 244 10.57 -2.14 -7.83
N PHE A 245 9.59 -1.46 -7.23
CA PHE A 245 9.71 -0.04 -6.94
C PHE A 245 10.87 0.26 -5.99
N TYR A 246 11.01 -0.50 -4.90
CA TYR A 246 12.07 -0.32 -3.91
C TYR A 246 13.45 -0.77 -4.40
N SER A 247 13.52 -1.61 -5.43
CA SER A 247 14.80 -1.86 -6.12
C SER A 247 15.19 -0.68 -7.02
N ALA A 248 14.22 -0.02 -7.67
CA ALA A 248 14.45 1.08 -8.60
C ALA A 248 14.80 2.42 -7.90
N TRP A 249 14.10 2.73 -6.81
CA TRP A 249 14.14 4.02 -6.13
C TRP A 249 15.54 4.53 -5.76
N PRO A 250 16.38 3.74 -5.06
CA PRO A 250 17.68 4.20 -4.59
C PRO A 250 18.68 4.50 -5.71
N HIS A 251 18.36 4.15 -6.95
CA HIS A 251 19.20 4.35 -8.12
C HIS A 251 18.72 5.49 -9.02
N GLY A 252 17.67 6.22 -8.61
CA GLY A 252 17.06 7.26 -9.43
C GLY A 252 16.37 6.71 -10.68
N LEU A 253 15.96 5.44 -10.68
CA LEU A 253 15.26 4.78 -11.78
C LEU A 253 13.75 5.04 -11.75
N LEU A 254 13.36 6.18 -11.19
CA LEU A 254 11.98 6.66 -11.05
C LEU A 254 11.94 8.12 -11.44
N ALA A 255 11.30 8.41 -12.57
CA ALA A 255 11.39 9.72 -13.20
C ALA A 255 10.55 10.84 -12.52
N ILE A 256 9.84 10.59 -11.41
CA ILE A 256 8.83 11.52 -10.87
C ILE A 256 9.20 12.17 -9.53
N ARG A 257 10.08 11.55 -8.72
CA ARG A 257 10.37 12.06 -7.38
C ARG A 257 11.86 12.25 -7.13
N LYS A 258 12.18 13.22 -6.28
CA LYS A 258 13.56 13.50 -5.86
C LYS A 258 14.04 12.36 -4.95
N HIS A 259 15.27 11.89 -5.22
CA HIS A 259 15.93 10.75 -4.58
C HIS A 259 15.94 10.78 -3.03
N HIS A 260 15.87 11.98 -2.44
CA HIS A 260 16.20 12.20 -1.03
C HIS A 260 15.02 12.07 -0.05
N GLU A 261 13.80 11.88 -0.54
CA GLU A 261 12.61 11.99 0.32
C GLU A 261 12.34 10.70 1.13
N TYR A 262 12.94 9.55 0.80
CA TYR A 262 12.52 8.24 1.34
C TYR A 262 13.63 7.19 1.46
N MET A 263 14.71 7.48 2.18
CA MET A 263 15.69 6.45 2.53
C MET A 263 15.17 5.55 3.64
N ARG A 264 15.10 4.23 3.37
CA ARG A 264 14.96 3.19 4.41
C ARG A 264 16.24 3.13 5.23
N ASN A 265 16.11 2.86 6.53
CA ASN A 265 17.27 2.66 7.40
C ASN A 265 18.07 1.42 6.97
N GLU A 266 17.40 0.43 6.36
CA GLU A 266 17.97 -0.83 5.87
C GLU A 266 18.73 -0.69 4.54
N GLY A 267 18.72 0.50 3.92
CA GLY A 267 19.36 0.75 2.63
C GLY A 267 18.56 0.23 1.42
N PRO A 268 19.18 0.16 0.22
CA PRO A 268 18.51 -0.28 -1.00
C PRO A 268 18.17 -1.78 -0.97
N LEU A 269 17.06 -2.17 -1.60
CA LEU A 269 16.72 -3.59 -1.75
C LEU A 269 17.80 -4.33 -2.55
N LEU A 270 18.16 -3.76 -3.71
CA LEU A 270 19.27 -4.20 -4.56
C LEU A 270 20.34 -3.10 -4.57
N PRO A 271 21.55 -3.34 -4.02
CA PRO A 271 22.60 -2.32 -3.97
C PRO A 271 23.19 -1.93 -5.32
N ASP A 272 23.05 -2.78 -6.33
CA ASP A 272 23.56 -2.56 -7.67
C ASP A 272 22.44 -2.07 -8.60
N LYS A 273 22.71 -0.98 -9.31
CA LYS A 273 21.80 -0.37 -10.29
C LYS A 273 21.48 -1.32 -11.44
N ASP A 274 22.45 -2.10 -11.90
CA ASP A 274 22.24 -3.01 -13.03
C ASP A 274 21.30 -4.15 -12.63
N GLN A 275 21.39 -4.64 -11.39
CA GLN A 275 20.45 -5.61 -10.84
C GLN A 275 19.03 -5.03 -10.73
N ALA A 276 18.90 -3.77 -10.33
CA ALA A 276 17.61 -3.08 -10.30
C ALA A 276 16.99 -2.96 -11.71
N LEU A 277 17.79 -2.64 -12.72
CA LEU A 277 17.35 -2.60 -14.12
C LEU A 277 16.87 -3.99 -14.59
N VAL A 278 17.62 -5.06 -14.28
CA VAL A 278 17.21 -6.44 -14.61
C VAL A 278 15.85 -6.80 -13.98
N ALA A 279 15.61 -6.40 -12.74
CA ALA A 279 14.33 -6.63 -12.07
C ALA A 279 13.18 -5.82 -12.72
N ILE A 280 13.43 -4.55 -13.06
CA ILE A 280 12.48 -3.68 -13.76
C ILE A 280 12.11 -4.29 -15.12
N ASP A 281 13.09 -4.71 -15.91
CA ASP A 281 12.87 -5.30 -17.24
C ASP A 281 12.05 -6.59 -17.14
N SER A 282 12.35 -7.43 -16.15
CA SER A 282 11.57 -8.65 -15.87
C SER A 282 10.10 -8.33 -15.56
N TRP A 283 9.85 -7.31 -14.75
CA TRP A 283 8.50 -6.88 -14.38
C TRP A 283 7.74 -6.22 -15.54
N LYS A 284 8.43 -5.39 -16.35
CA LYS A 284 7.85 -4.80 -17.57
C LYS A 284 7.52 -5.87 -18.61
N ALA A 285 8.38 -6.88 -18.78
CA ALA A 285 8.11 -8.01 -19.66
C ALA A 285 6.88 -8.81 -19.19
N ARG A 286 6.70 -8.97 -17.88
CA ARG A 286 5.49 -9.57 -17.29
C ARG A 286 4.24 -8.75 -17.58
N ALA A 287 4.28 -7.42 -17.39
CA ALA A 287 3.16 -6.52 -17.70
C ALA A 287 2.79 -6.58 -19.20
N SER A 288 3.79 -6.60 -20.08
CA SER A 288 3.58 -6.79 -21.52
C SER A 288 2.89 -8.10 -21.83
N ALA A 289 3.38 -9.22 -21.27
CA ALA A 289 2.78 -10.53 -21.49
C ALA A 289 1.32 -10.59 -21.01
N LEU A 290 1.01 -9.98 -19.86
CA LEU A 290 -0.37 -9.89 -19.36
C LEU A 290 -1.26 -9.02 -20.25
N SER A 291 -0.72 -7.94 -20.83
CA SER A 291 -1.44 -7.13 -21.81
C SER A 291 -1.75 -7.92 -23.08
N ASP A 292 -0.76 -8.63 -23.62
CA ASP A 292 -0.91 -9.42 -24.85
C ASP A 292 -1.88 -10.59 -24.67
N GLN A 293 -2.00 -11.11 -23.44
CA GLN A 293 -2.95 -12.16 -23.07
C GLN A 293 -4.34 -11.63 -22.69
N GLY A 294 -4.56 -10.30 -22.68
CA GLY A 294 -5.82 -9.69 -22.23
C GLY A 294 -6.08 -9.87 -20.72
N LEU A 295 -5.08 -10.23 -19.93
CA LEU A 295 -5.19 -10.44 -18.49
C LEU A 295 -4.87 -9.19 -17.67
N LEU A 296 -4.29 -8.15 -18.28
CA LEU A 296 -3.95 -6.91 -17.59
C LEU A 296 -5.17 -6.25 -16.94
N VAL A 297 -6.37 -6.37 -17.54
CA VAL A 297 -7.64 -5.85 -16.96
C VAL A 297 -7.95 -6.40 -15.57
N LYS A 298 -7.48 -7.62 -15.28
CA LYS A 298 -7.71 -8.31 -14.00
C LYS A 298 -6.76 -7.83 -12.90
N GLU A 299 -5.76 -7.02 -13.22
CA GLU A 299 -4.84 -6.50 -12.20
C GLU A 299 -5.60 -5.65 -11.17
N PRO A 300 -5.45 -5.97 -9.86
CA PRO A 300 -6.05 -5.18 -8.80
C PRO A 300 -5.60 -3.72 -8.84
N GLU A 301 -4.31 -3.51 -9.11
CA GLU A 301 -3.62 -2.21 -9.19
C GLU A 301 -3.36 -1.78 -10.64
N LEU A 302 -4.31 -2.04 -11.56
CA LEU A 302 -4.17 -1.75 -12.99
C LEU A 302 -3.52 -0.38 -13.29
N HIS A 303 -4.06 0.70 -12.71
CA HIS A 303 -3.56 2.05 -12.99
C HIS A 303 -2.16 2.31 -12.43
N SER A 304 -1.84 1.74 -11.25
CA SER A 304 -0.49 1.84 -10.70
C SER A 304 0.50 1.11 -11.62
N ILE A 305 0.13 -0.08 -12.12
CA ILE A 305 0.96 -0.83 -13.06
C ILE A 305 1.19 -0.05 -14.36
N LEU A 306 0.12 0.43 -15.00
CA LEU A 306 0.20 1.21 -16.23
C LEU A 306 1.09 2.44 -16.04
N TYR A 307 0.92 3.15 -14.93
CA TYR A 307 1.72 4.31 -14.60
C TYR A 307 3.19 3.93 -14.38
N ARG A 308 3.49 3.00 -13.46
CA ARG A 308 4.86 2.58 -13.14
C ARG A 308 5.58 1.95 -14.34
N TRP A 309 4.87 1.29 -15.25
CA TRP A 309 5.44 0.77 -16.48
C TRP A 309 6.06 1.87 -17.34
N THR A 310 5.45 3.07 -17.39
CA THR A 310 6.05 4.23 -18.07
C THR A 310 7.24 4.83 -17.31
N GLN A 311 7.27 4.72 -15.99
CA GLN A 311 8.14 5.54 -15.13
C GLN A 311 9.37 4.83 -14.58
N LEU A 312 9.33 3.50 -14.49
CA LEU A 312 10.44 2.70 -14.01
C LEU A 312 11.52 2.57 -15.09
N GLY A 313 12.78 2.71 -14.70
CA GLY A 313 13.94 2.56 -15.58
C GLY A 313 14.68 3.85 -15.82
N VAL A 314 15.57 3.86 -16.82
CA VAL A 314 16.43 5.02 -17.11
C VAL A 314 15.63 6.17 -17.74
N ASN A 315 14.71 5.83 -18.63
CA ASN A 315 13.91 6.78 -19.39
C ASN A 315 12.42 6.47 -19.23
N ARG A 316 11.59 7.52 -19.38
CA ARG A 316 10.16 7.33 -19.53
C ARG A 316 9.87 6.71 -20.90
N VAL A 317 9.00 5.70 -20.93
CA VAL A 317 8.63 5.02 -22.18
C VAL A 317 7.11 4.83 -22.20
N TYR A 318 6.41 5.66 -22.97
CA TYR A 318 4.95 5.62 -23.06
C TYR A 318 4.38 4.67 -24.13
N PRO A 319 4.98 4.46 -25.32
CA PRO A 319 4.33 3.73 -26.41
C PRO A 319 3.83 2.31 -26.07
N PRO A 320 4.58 1.46 -25.33
CA PRO A 320 4.09 0.15 -24.91
C PRO A 320 2.85 0.24 -24.01
N VAL A 321 2.81 1.24 -23.13
CA VAL A 321 1.68 1.46 -22.21
C VAL A 321 0.49 2.01 -22.97
N TRP A 322 0.69 2.98 -23.87
CA TRP A 322 -0.38 3.48 -24.74
C TRP A 322 -1.02 2.37 -25.57
N ASN A 323 -0.21 1.49 -26.16
CA ASN A 323 -0.72 0.31 -26.87
C ASN A 323 -1.49 -0.63 -25.94
N ALA A 324 -1.01 -0.86 -24.72
CA ALA A 324 -1.70 -1.67 -23.73
C ALA A 324 -3.05 -1.07 -23.31
N VAL A 325 -3.12 0.25 -23.09
CA VAL A 325 -4.36 0.96 -22.74
C VAL A 325 -5.33 0.98 -23.91
N ALA A 326 -4.86 1.22 -25.14
CA ALA A 326 -5.69 1.15 -26.33
C ALA A 326 -6.32 -0.24 -26.53
N ARG A 327 -5.60 -1.32 -26.22
CA ARG A 327 -6.15 -2.69 -26.23
C ARG A 327 -7.13 -2.93 -25.10
N LEU A 328 -6.76 -2.51 -23.89
CA LEU A 328 -7.60 -2.63 -22.69
C LEU A 328 -8.97 -1.97 -22.91
N CYS A 329 -8.98 -0.74 -23.43
CA CYS A 329 -10.20 0.02 -23.62
C CYS A 329 -11.00 -0.40 -24.87
N ALA A 330 -10.64 -1.48 -25.56
CA ALA A 330 -11.27 -1.88 -26.82
C ALA A 330 -12.64 -2.53 -26.63
N ASP A 331 -12.92 -3.03 -25.41
CA ASP A 331 -14.21 -3.55 -25.01
C ASP A 331 -14.77 -2.78 -23.79
N GLN A 332 -16.06 -3.00 -23.51
CA GLN A 332 -16.78 -2.31 -22.45
C GLN A 332 -16.23 -2.61 -21.05
N GLU A 333 -15.77 -3.83 -20.82
CA GLU A 333 -15.28 -4.27 -19.50
C GLU A 333 -13.95 -3.57 -19.18
N GLY A 334 -13.01 -3.62 -20.11
CA GLY A 334 -11.71 -2.99 -19.96
C GLY A 334 -11.78 -1.48 -19.98
N LEU A 335 -12.65 -0.86 -20.79
CA LEU A 335 -12.93 0.57 -20.70
C LEU A 335 -13.53 0.93 -19.34
N GLY A 336 -14.53 0.20 -18.86
CA GLY A 336 -15.14 0.44 -17.56
C GLY A 336 -14.11 0.32 -16.41
N ARG A 337 -13.23 -0.69 -16.48
CA ARG A 337 -12.15 -0.89 -15.52
C ARG A 337 -11.11 0.23 -15.58
N PHE A 338 -10.70 0.68 -16.77
CA PHE A 338 -9.81 1.82 -16.93
C PHE A 338 -10.45 3.11 -16.39
N MET A 339 -11.75 3.29 -16.58
CA MET A 339 -12.44 4.51 -16.17
C MET A 339 -12.78 4.52 -14.67
N SER A 340 -12.74 3.39 -13.96
CA SER A 340 -13.26 3.27 -12.59
C SER A 340 -12.65 4.26 -11.60
N VAL A 341 -11.35 4.55 -11.72
CA VAL A 341 -10.62 5.48 -10.83
C VAL A 341 -10.94 6.95 -11.12
N PHE A 342 -11.55 7.25 -12.26
CA PHE A 342 -11.89 8.60 -12.69
C PHE A 342 -13.35 8.97 -12.40
N SER A 343 -14.09 8.12 -11.69
CA SER A 343 -15.47 8.41 -11.30
C SER A 343 -15.56 9.61 -10.34
N GLY A 344 -16.65 10.37 -10.46
CA GLY A 344 -16.94 11.52 -9.60
C GLY A 344 -16.43 12.88 -10.11
N GLN A 345 -16.86 13.94 -9.41
CA GLN A 345 -16.48 15.33 -9.69
C GLN A 345 -15.22 15.70 -8.90
N ARG A 346 -14.07 15.73 -9.56
CA ARG A 346 -12.77 16.10 -8.96
C ARG A 346 -11.94 16.84 -10.00
N SER A 347 -11.16 17.84 -9.57
CA SER A 347 -10.17 18.51 -10.42
C SER A 347 -8.94 17.60 -10.59
N ARG A 348 -8.42 17.48 -11.81
CA ARG A 348 -7.28 16.60 -12.13
C ARG A 348 -6.16 17.40 -12.78
N GLU A 349 -4.93 17.11 -12.41
CA GLU A 349 -3.76 17.72 -13.06
C GLU A 349 -3.46 17.06 -14.42
N PRO A 350 -2.83 17.77 -15.37
CA PRO A 350 -2.47 17.21 -16.67
C PRO A 350 -1.65 15.92 -16.62
N GLY A 351 -0.76 15.77 -15.64
CA GLY A 351 0.07 14.57 -15.47
C GLY A 351 -0.74 13.29 -15.25
N ASN A 352 -1.97 13.39 -14.74
CA ASN A 352 -2.86 12.25 -14.50
C ASN A 352 -3.34 11.59 -15.80
N PHE A 353 -3.27 12.32 -16.91
CA PHE A 353 -3.70 11.84 -18.21
C PHE A 353 -2.57 11.21 -19.01
N SER A 354 -1.34 11.20 -18.50
CA SER A 354 -0.14 10.75 -19.24
C SER A 354 -0.21 9.32 -19.81
N ILE A 355 -1.07 8.46 -19.27
CA ILE A 355 -1.31 7.09 -19.76
C ILE A 355 -2.42 7.01 -20.85
N VAL A 356 -3.11 8.12 -21.15
CA VAL A 356 -4.09 8.20 -22.24
C VAL A 356 -3.35 8.23 -23.57
N TRP A 357 -3.62 7.25 -24.42
CA TRP A 357 -2.94 7.07 -25.70
C TRP A 357 -3.41 8.06 -26.76
N ASP A 358 -4.71 8.29 -26.81
CA ASP A 358 -5.35 9.20 -27.74
C ASP A 358 -6.65 9.73 -27.12
N VAL A 359 -6.78 11.06 -27.12
CA VAL A 359 -7.92 11.74 -26.50
C VAL A 359 -9.19 11.47 -27.31
N ASP A 360 -9.12 11.62 -28.63
CA ASP A 360 -10.29 11.59 -29.48
C ASP A 360 -10.79 10.13 -29.60
N GLU A 361 -9.89 9.16 -29.73
CA GLU A 361 -10.24 7.74 -29.74
C GLU A 361 -10.86 7.27 -28.41
N LEU A 362 -10.33 7.74 -27.26
CA LEU A 362 -10.93 7.42 -25.96
C LEU A 362 -12.33 8.01 -25.82
N LEU A 363 -12.56 9.24 -26.30
CA LEU A 363 -13.87 9.89 -26.28
C LEU A 363 -14.89 9.14 -27.15
N GLU A 364 -14.50 8.74 -28.37
CA GLU A 364 -15.36 7.93 -29.24
C GLU A 364 -15.77 6.63 -28.54
N ARG A 365 -14.84 5.95 -27.88
CA ARG A 365 -15.13 4.73 -27.14
C ARG A 365 -16.08 4.97 -25.97
N ILE A 366 -15.89 6.04 -25.20
CA ILE A 366 -16.82 6.43 -24.12
C ILE A 366 -18.23 6.66 -24.66
N GLN A 367 -18.36 7.32 -25.82
CA GLN A 367 -19.64 7.62 -26.47
C GLN A 367 -20.39 6.36 -26.94
N LEU A 368 -19.68 5.30 -27.31
CA LEU A 368 -20.29 4.05 -27.74
C LEU A 368 -21.00 3.28 -26.60
N HIS A 369 -20.77 3.65 -25.33
CA HIS A 369 -21.32 2.95 -24.17
C HIS A 369 -22.35 3.78 -23.39
N PRO A 370 -23.63 3.35 -23.36
CA PRO A 370 -24.69 4.08 -22.67
C PRO A 370 -24.36 4.34 -21.19
N GLY A 371 -24.50 5.61 -20.76
CA GLY A 371 -24.35 6.03 -19.37
C GLY A 371 -22.92 6.36 -18.92
N MET A 372 -21.88 6.02 -19.70
CA MET A 372 -20.50 6.37 -19.36
C MET A 372 -20.22 7.87 -19.48
N GLU A 373 -20.75 8.54 -20.50
CA GLU A 373 -20.58 10.00 -20.66
C GLU A 373 -21.05 10.77 -19.41
N GLN A 374 -22.20 10.41 -18.86
CA GLN A 374 -22.75 11.07 -17.68
C GLN A 374 -21.94 10.71 -16.42
N ALA A 375 -21.55 9.45 -16.27
CA ALA A 375 -20.76 8.98 -15.13
C ALA A 375 -19.36 9.64 -15.05
N TYR A 376 -18.78 9.98 -16.21
CA TYR A 376 -17.42 10.49 -16.33
C TYR A 376 -17.34 11.92 -16.90
N ALA A 377 -18.44 12.69 -16.85
CA ALA A 377 -18.51 14.03 -17.42
C ALA A 377 -17.39 14.98 -16.93
N SER A 378 -17.03 14.90 -15.64
CA SER A 378 -15.90 15.69 -15.09
C SER A 378 -14.56 15.27 -15.69
N PHE A 379 -14.32 13.98 -15.87
CA PHE A 379 -13.10 13.50 -16.52
C PHE A 379 -13.04 13.92 -17.98
N ILE A 380 -14.16 13.84 -18.71
CA ILE A 380 -14.25 14.27 -20.12
C ILE A 380 -13.97 15.76 -20.25
N ALA A 381 -14.50 16.58 -19.34
CA ALA A 381 -14.24 18.02 -19.31
C ALA A 381 -12.75 18.34 -19.08
N ASP A 382 -12.11 17.64 -18.14
CA ASP A 382 -10.66 17.79 -17.90
C ASP A 382 -9.85 17.31 -19.11
N LEU A 383 -10.17 16.13 -19.65
CA LEU A 383 -9.47 15.50 -20.77
C LEU A 383 -9.50 16.37 -22.04
N THR A 384 -10.60 17.08 -22.27
CA THR A 384 -10.77 17.97 -23.43
C THR A 384 -10.20 19.36 -23.21
N SER A 385 -9.71 19.68 -22.01
CA SER A 385 -9.12 20.97 -21.70
C SER A 385 -7.77 21.19 -22.41
N GLU A 386 -7.49 22.45 -22.74
CA GLU A 386 -6.23 22.83 -23.41
C GLU A 386 -4.97 22.43 -22.61
N PRO A 387 -4.91 22.60 -21.28
CA PRO A 387 -3.74 22.16 -20.51
C PRO A 387 -3.43 20.66 -20.64
N VAL A 388 -4.47 19.81 -20.68
CA VAL A 388 -4.30 18.35 -20.83
C VAL A 388 -3.88 18.00 -22.25
N ARG A 389 -4.55 18.55 -23.27
CA ARG A 389 -4.19 18.30 -24.68
C ARG A 389 -2.75 18.75 -24.99
N SER A 390 -2.35 19.94 -24.55
CA SER A 390 -0.98 20.43 -24.69
C SER A 390 0.04 19.52 -23.99
N HIS A 391 -0.25 19.04 -22.79
CA HIS A 391 0.63 18.10 -22.07
C HIS A 391 0.82 16.78 -22.82
N LEU A 392 -0.27 16.19 -23.32
CA LEU A 392 -0.22 14.93 -24.07
C LEU A 392 0.54 15.07 -25.39
N GLN A 393 0.39 16.20 -26.09
CA GLN A 393 1.16 16.49 -27.30
C GLN A 393 2.66 16.58 -27.02
N GLN A 394 3.05 17.24 -25.92
CA GLN A 394 4.45 17.34 -25.50
C GLN A 394 5.06 15.97 -25.18
N LEU A 395 4.32 15.09 -24.52
CA LEU A 395 4.78 13.72 -24.25
C LEU A 395 5.03 12.95 -25.55
N LYS A 396 4.11 13.06 -26.52
CA LYS A 396 4.25 12.41 -27.84
C LYS A 396 5.44 12.96 -28.63
N SER A 397 5.66 14.27 -28.63
CA SER A 397 6.78 14.87 -29.37
C SER A 397 8.15 14.51 -28.76
N CYS A 398 8.25 14.47 -27.43
CA CYS A 398 9.50 14.10 -26.75
C CYS A 398 9.91 12.64 -27.03
N ASP A 399 8.92 11.73 -27.17
CA ASP A 399 9.19 10.33 -27.48
C ASP A 399 9.66 10.13 -28.93
N GLU A 400 9.18 10.94 -29.89
CA GLU A 400 9.61 10.88 -31.29
C GLU A 400 11.06 11.36 -31.48
N GLU A 401 11.48 12.39 -30.74
CA GLU A 401 12.85 12.90 -30.77
C GLU A 401 13.86 11.94 -30.11
N GLY A 402 13.44 11.25 -29.04
CA GLY A 402 14.26 10.25 -28.34
C GLY A 402 14.49 8.94 -29.10
N GLN A 403 13.70 8.66 -30.15
CA GLN A 403 13.89 7.49 -31.03
C GLN A 403 14.85 7.77 -32.20
N GLN A 404 15.18 9.03 -32.46
CA GLN A 404 16.07 9.46 -33.56
C GLN A 404 17.52 9.73 -33.12
N SER A 405 17.82 9.61 -31.82
CA SER A 405 19.14 9.78 -31.21
C SER A 405 19.68 8.46 -30.66
#